data_AF-A0A656GNK9-F1
#
_entry.id   AF-A0A656GNK9-F1
#
_cell.length_a   1.000
_cell.length_b   1.000
_cell.length_c   1.000
_cell.angle_alpha   90.00
_cell.angle_beta   90.00
_cell.angle_gamma   90.00
#
_symmetry.space_group_name_H-M   'P 1'
#
loop_
_entity.id
_entity.type
_entity.pdbx_description
1 polymer ?
#
loop_
_entity_poly.entity_id
_entity_poly.type
_entity_poly.pdbx_seq_one_letter_code
_entity_poly.pdbx_strand_id
1 'polypeptide(L)' 'MKTIQKKAVAEDLRKIGSTAIAAALISIFVTNFSLLSACAMVVGVVMWLLGIFMTKEE' A
#
# COMPACT_ATOMS: atom_id res chain seq x y z
N MET A 1 -10.68 17.50 16.02
CA MET A 1 -9.84 16.34 16.41
C MET A 1 -9.98 15.12 15.49
N LYS A 2 -11.18 14.70 15.07
CA LYS A 2 -11.36 13.49 14.22
C LYS A 2 -10.75 13.59 12.80
N THR A 3 -10.69 14.78 12.22
CA THR A 3 -10.11 15.02 10.88
C THR A 3 -8.59 14.91 10.84
N ILE A 4 -7.89 15.34 11.90
CA ILE A 4 -6.43 15.23 11.99
C ILE A 4 -6.00 13.76 12.07
N GLN A 5 -6.74 12.93 12.81
CA GLN A 5 -6.47 11.50 12.89
C GLN A 5 -6.71 10.78 11.55
N LYS A 6 -7.76 11.15 10.81
CA LYS A 6 -8.00 10.60 9.46
C LYS A 6 -6.87 10.94 8.49
N LYS A 7 -6.33 12.17 8.54
CA LYS A 7 -5.18 12.57 7.71
C LYS A 7 -3.92 11.77 8.05
N ALA A 8 -3.60 11.61 9.33
CA ALA A 8 -2.45 10.83 9.77
C ALA A 8 -2.55 9.37 9.31
N VAL A 9 -3.74 8.76 9.45
CA VAL A 9 -4.00 7.38 9.02
C VAL A 9 -3.90 7.24 7.49
N ALA A 10 -4.41 8.21 6.72
CA ALA A 10 -4.33 8.19 5.27
C ALA A 10 -2.87 8.29 4.76
N GLU A 11 -2.05 9.11 5.41
CA GLU A 11 -0.64 9.26 5.06
C GLU A 11 0.18 8.02 5.43
N ASP A 12 -0.09 7.40 6.58
CA ASP A 12 0.53 6.12 6.96
C ASP A 12 0.12 4.98 6.03
N LEU A 13 -1.15 4.89 5.63
CA LEU A 13 -1.63 3.92 4.64
C LEU A 13 -0.93 4.09 3.30
N ARG A 14 -0.71 5.34 2.86
CA ARG A 14 0.01 5.64 1.61
C ARG A 14 1.48 5.22 1.69
N LYS A 15 2.16 5.46 2.81
CA LYS A 15 3.55 5.03 3.03
C LYS A 15 3.65 3.51 3.07
N ILE A 16 2.82 2.84 3.87
CA ILE A 16 2.77 1.37 3.98
C ILE A 16 2.49 0.75 2.61
N GLY A 17 1.51 1.28 1.86
CA GLY A 17 1.19 0.83 0.50
C GLY A 17 2.38 0.93 -0.44
N SER A 18 3.11 2.05 -0.45
CA SER A 18 4.31 2.20 -1.29
C SER A 18 5.44 1.24 -0.92
N THR A 19 5.65 0.99 0.38
CA THR A 19 6.63 0.01 0.87
C THR A 19 6.23 -1.42 0.49
N ALA A 20 4.94 -1.76 0.59
CA ALA A 20 4.42 -3.06 0.21
C ALA A 20 4.57 -3.33 -1.29
N ILE A 21 4.32 -2.33 -2.15
CA ILE A 21 4.54 -2.42 -3.60
C ILE A 21 6.03 -2.64 -3.90
N ALA A 22 6.92 -1.88 -3.25
CA ALA A 22 8.36 -2.03 -3.43
C ALA A 22 8.86 -3.43 -3.00
N ALA A 23 8.40 -3.91 -1.83
CA ALA A 23 8.73 -5.25 -1.34
C ALA A 23 8.20 -6.36 -2.26
N ALA A 24 7.00 -6.19 -2.82
CA ALA A 24 6.44 -7.13 -3.78
C ALA A 24 7.26 -7.15 -5.09
N LEU A 25 7.64 -5.98 -5.62
CA LEU A 25 8.52 -5.88 -6.80
C LEU A 25 9.86 -6.57 -6.58
N ILE A 26 10.49 -6.39 -5.42
CA ILE A 26 11.75 -7.06 -5.08
C ILE A 26 11.54 -8.57 -4.93
N SER A 27 10.42 -8.99 -4.33
CA SER A 27 10.11 -10.40 -4.13
C SER A 27 9.96 -11.18 -5.44
N ILE A 28 9.61 -10.54 -6.57
CA ILE A 28 9.56 -11.17 -7.90
C ILE A 28 10.95 -11.62 -8.35
N PHE A 29 12.00 -10.88 -7.97
CA PHE A 29 13.39 -11.19 -8.35
C PHE A 29 14.09 -12.13 -7.37
N VAL A 30 13.64 -12.18 -6.12
CA VAL A 30 14.26 -13.01 -5.06
C VAL A 30 13.68 -14.42 -5.02
N THR A 31 12.42 -14.60 -5.44
CA THR A 31 11.65 -15.84 -5.17
C THR A 31 10.97 -16.37 -6.43
N ASN A 32 11.06 -17.69 -6.68
CA ASN A 32 10.39 -18.37 -7.80
C ASN A 32 8.85 -18.45 -7.66
N PHE A 33 8.30 -18.13 -6.49
CA PHE A 33 6.85 -18.08 -6.24
C PHE A 33 6.22 -16.80 -6.82
N SER A 34 6.15 -16.74 -8.15
CA SER A 34 5.56 -15.63 -8.91
C SER A 34 4.11 -15.31 -8.48
N LEU A 35 3.32 -16.34 -8.14
CA LEU A 35 1.93 -16.18 -7.67
C LEU A 35 1.82 -15.43 -6.34
N LEU A 36 2.71 -15.74 -5.38
CA LEU A 36 2.71 -15.10 -4.06
C LEU A 36 3.12 -13.63 -4.17
N SER A 37 4.10 -13.36 -5.03
CA SER A 37 4.58 -12.00 -5.29
C SER A 37 3.52 -11.14 -5.98
N ALA A 38 2.77 -11.72 -6.94
CA ALA A 38 1.62 -11.07 -7.56
C ALA A 38 0.52 -10.72 -6.53
N CYS A 39 0.18 -11.66 -5.64
CA CYS A 39 -0.77 -11.40 -4.54
C CYS A 39 -0.29 -10.28 -3.61
N ALA A 40 0.99 -10.28 -3.23
CA ALA A 40 1.58 -9.23 -2.40
C ALA A 40 1.53 -7.86 -3.10
N MET A 41 1.77 -7.83 -4.42
CA MET A 41 1.69 -6.61 -5.22
C MET A 41 0.26 -6.06 -5.26
N VAL A 42 -0.74 -6.92 -5.47
CA VAL A 42 -2.16 -6.54 -5.47
C VAL A 42 -2.57 -5.97 -4.11
N VAL A 43 -2.21 -6.61 -3.00
CA VAL A 43 -2.52 -6.12 -1.65
C VAL A 43 -1.84 -4.77 -1.39
N GLY A 44 -0.58 -4.60 -1.82
CA GLY A 44 0.15 -3.33 -1.71
C GLY A 44 -0.52 -2.20 -2.49
N VAL A 45 -0.97 -2.47 -3.72
CA VAL A 45 -1.71 -1.50 -4.56
C VAL A 45 -3.06 -1.14 -3.94
N VAL A 46 -3.79 -2.10 -3.38
CA VAL A 46 -5.08 -1.86 -2.72
C VAL A 46 -4.89 -0.98 -1.47
N MET A 47 -3.91 -1.27 -0.62
CA MET A 47 -3.58 -0.42 0.54
C MET A 47 -3.16 0.99 0.12
N TRP A 48 -2.37 1.10 -0.95
CA TRP A 48 -1.94 2.39 -1.48
C TRP A 48 -3.12 3.22 -2.03
N LEU A 49 -4.02 2.59 -2.79
CA LEU A 49 -5.24 3.22 -3.30
C LEU A 49 -6.18 3.63 -2.17
N LEU A 50 -6.36 2.80 -1.14
CA LEU A 50 -7.14 3.15 0.05
C LEU A 50 -6.60 4.41 0.74
N GLY A 51 -5.27 4.52 0.89
CA GLY A 51 -4.63 5.75 1.39
C GLY A 51 -4.90 6.97 0.50
N ILE A 52 -4.86 6.81 -0.82
CA ILE A 52 -5.18 7.88 -1.78
C ILE A 52 -6.65 8.29 -1.71
N PHE A 53 -7.59 7.35 -1.66
CA PHE A 53 -9.02 7.65 -1.60
C PHE A 53 -9.41 8.32 -0.27
N MET A 54 -8.86 7.88 0.88
CA MET A 54 -9.05 8.58 2.15
C MET A 54 -8.45 9.99 2.16
N THR A 55 -7.40 10.24 1.38
CA THR A 55 -6.81 11.59 1.21
C THR A 55 -7.64 12.47 0.28
N LYS A 56 -8.36 11.87 -0.68
CA LYS A 56 -9.22 12.58 -1.66
C LYS A 56 -10.60 12.95 -1.13
N GLU A 57 -11.03 12.45 0.03
CA GLU A 57 -12.24 12.93 0.73
C GLU A 57 -12.02 14.34 1.37
N GLU A 58 -11.14 15.16 0.80
CA GLU A 58 -11.06 16.61 1.02
C GLU A 58 -11.60 17.36 -0.21
#